data_AF-A0A9Q0G541-F1
#
_entry.id   AF-A0A9Q0G541-F1
#
_cell.length_a   1.000
_cell.length_b   1.000
_cell.length_c   1.000
_cell.angle_alpha   90.00
_cell.angle_beta   90.00
_cell.angle_gamma   90.00
#
_symmetry.space_group_name_H-M   'P 1'
#
loop_
_entity.id
_entity.type
_entity.pdbx_description
1 polymer ?
#
loop_
_entity_poly.entity_id
_entity_poly.type
_entity_poly.pdbx_seq_one_letter_code
_entity_poly.pdbx_strand_id
1 'polypeptide(L)'
;MEGKKMAEGDEDLPRDAKIVKSLLKSMGVEDYEPRVIHQFLELWYRYVVDVLTDAQVYSEHAGKAAIDSDDVKLAIQSKVNFSFSQPPPREVLLELARNRNKIPLPKSIAGPGIPLPPEQDTLILPNYQVAIPKKQPAQAVEETEEDDDSADPNSSQEPKTDAPQQHTPQRVSFPLTKRTK
;
A
#
# COMPACT_ATOMS: atom_id res chain seq x y z
N MET A 1 6.16 -53.14 -6.48
CA MET A 1 5.60 -52.96 -5.13
C MET A 1 6.07 -51.62 -4.62
N GLU A 2 5.41 -50.53 -5.00
CA GLU A 2 5.65 -49.21 -4.42
C GLU A 2 4.30 -48.55 -4.23
N GLY A 3 3.95 -48.28 -2.98
CA GLY A 3 2.62 -47.82 -2.62
C GLY A 3 2.36 -47.95 -1.13
N LYS A 4 3.31 -47.55 -0.28
CA LYS A 4 3.04 -47.33 1.15
C LYS A 4 4.13 -46.51 1.83
N LYS A 5 4.19 -45.21 1.51
CA LYS A 5 4.94 -44.20 2.28
C LYS A 5 4.21 -42.84 2.21
N MET A 6 2.94 -42.81 2.61
CA MET A 6 2.16 -41.55 2.71
C MET A 6 1.22 -41.54 3.94
N ALA A 7 1.53 -42.29 4.99
CA ALA A 7 0.65 -42.39 6.16
C ALA A 7 1.36 -42.23 7.52
N GLU A 8 2.67 -41.96 7.53
CA GLU A 8 3.45 -41.89 8.79
C GLU A 8 3.62 -40.46 9.31
N GLY A 9 3.39 -39.45 8.47
CA GLY A 9 3.48 -38.04 8.85
C GLY A 9 2.16 -37.39 9.25
N ASP A 10 1.07 -38.16 9.45
CA ASP A 10 -0.26 -37.62 9.81
C ASP A 10 -0.62 -37.83 11.29
N GLU A 11 -0.01 -38.83 11.94
CA GLU A 11 -0.27 -39.17 13.35
C GLU A 11 0.38 -38.17 14.32
N ASP A 12 1.56 -37.61 13.96
CA ASP A 12 2.34 -36.67 14.79
C ASP A 12 1.86 -35.21 14.74
N LEU A 13 0.85 -34.88 13.93
CA LEU A 13 0.37 -33.50 13.86
C LEU A 13 -0.44 -33.13 15.12
N PRO A 14 -0.28 -31.89 15.64
CA PRO A 14 -1.11 -31.40 16.73
C PRO A 14 -2.58 -31.39 16.34
N ARG A 15 -3.47 -31.51 17.33
CA ARG A 15 -4.94 -31.63 17.12
C ARG A 15 -5.48 -30.54 16.20
N ASP A 16 -5.03 -29.31 16.37
CA ASP A 16 -5.54 -28.16 15.61
C ASP A 16 -5.07 -28.20 14.14
N ALA A 17 -3.88 -28.73 13.87
CA ALA A 17 -3.42 -28.97 12.50
C ALA A 17 -4.24 -30.07 11.80
N LYS A 18 -4.65 -31.12 12.53
CA LYS A 18 -5.56 -32.15 12.01
C LYS A 18 -6.93 -31.57 11.66
N ILE A 19 -7.45 -30.62 12.44
CA ILE A 19 -8.71 -29.91 12.16
C ILE A 19 -8.58 -29.07 10.88
N VAL A 20 -7.51 -28.29 10.74
CA VAL A 20 -7.26 -27.48 9.52
C VAL A 20 -7.14 -28.38 8.29
N LYS A 21 -6.45 -29.50 8.39
CA LYS A 21 -6.37 -30.50 7.30
C LYS A 21 -7.73 -31.08 6.92
N SER A 22 -8.55 -31.42 7.91
CA SER A 22 -9.92 -31.89 7.67
C SER A 22 -10.79 -30.81 7.02
N LEU A 23 -10.60 -29.54 7.38
CA LEU A 23 -11.30 -28.41 6.79
C LEU A 23 -10.92 -28.24 5.31
N LEU A 24 -9.62 -28.24 4.99
CA LEU A 24 -9.13 -28.15 3.60
C LEU A 24 -9.69 -29.28 2.73
N LYS A 25 -9.69 -30.51 3.26
CA LYS A 25 -10.29 -31.67 2.60
C LYS A 25 -11.79 -31.50 2.35
N SER A 26 -12.52 -30.93 3.31
CA SER A 26 -13.97 -30.67 3.14
C SER A 26 -14.29 -29.63 2.07
N MET A 27 -13.36 -28.71 1.80
CA MET A 27 -13.48 -27.72 0.73
C MET A 27 -12.98 -28.24 -0.63
N GLY A 28 -12.58 -29.52 -0.72
CA GLY A 28 -12.08 -30.13 -1.95
C GLY A 28 -10.64 -29.72 -2.31
N VAL A 29 -9.87 -29.20 -1.35
CA VAL A 29 -8.45 -28.87 -1.56
C VAL A 29 -7.61 -30.08 -1.18
N GLU A 30 -7.14 -30.81 -2.18
CA GLU A 30 -6.36 -32.04 -2.00
C GLU A 30 -4.85 -31.76 -1.97
N ASP A 31 -4.38 -30.81 -2.78
CA ASP A 31 -2.96 -30.43 -2.89
C ASP A 31 -2.71 -29.02 -2.33
N TYR A 32 -1.86 -28.93 -1.31
CA TYR A 32 -1.43 -27.66 -0.71
C TYR A 32 -0.03 -27.81 -0.11
N GLU A 33 0.70 -26.70 0.00
CA GLU A 33 2.00 -26.68 0.66
C GLU A 33 1.82 -26.88 2.19
N PRO A 34 2.65 -27.69 2.87
CA PRO A 34 2.55 -27.90 4.32
C PRO A 34 2.55 -26.59 5.14
N ARG A 35 3.22 -25.54 4.63
CA ARG A 35 3.27 -24.21 5.24
C ARG A 35 1.90 -23.56 5.39
N VAL A 36 0.94 -23.89 4.53
CA VAL A 36 -0.44 -23.38 4.58
C VAL A 36 -1.08 -23.71 5.92
N ILE A 37 -0.88 -24.93 6.44
CA ILE A 37 -1.45 -25.33 7.74
C ILE A 37 -0.92 -24.43 8.85
N HIS A 38 0.39 -24.18 8.88
CA HIS A 38 1.01 -23.30 9.89
C HIS A 38 0.50 -21.86 9.79
N GLN A 39 0.36 -21.33 8.58
CA GLN A 39 -0.19 -19.98 8.36
C GLN A 39 -1.66 -19.88 8.80
N PHE A 40 -2.46 -20.90 8.53
CA PHE A 40 -3.86 -20.96 8.99
C PHE A 40 -3.94 -20.98 10.52
N LEU A 41 -3.07 -21.75 11.19
CA LEU A 41 -3.01 -21.77 12.65
C LEU A 41 -2.61 -20.41 13.21
N GLU A 42 -1.56 -19.78 12.67
CA GLU A 42 -1.13 -18.43 13.09
C GLU A 42 -2.26 -17.41 12.92
N LEU A 43 -2.93 -17.42 11.76
CA LEU A 43 -4.07 -16.54 11.50
C LEU A 43 -5.21 -16.79 12.48
N TRP A 44 -5.55 -18.06 12.74
CA TRP A 44 -6.65 -18.42 13.62
C TRP A 44 -6.38 -17.98 15.05
N TYR A 45 -5.21 -18.30 15.61
CA TYR A 45 -4.88 -17.89 16.97
C TYR A 45 -4.79 -16.38 17.11
N ARG A 46 -4.16 -15.68 16.16
CA ARG A 46 -4.10 -14.22 16.17
C ARG A 46 -5.50 -13.61 16.14
N TYR A 47 -6.38 -14.10 15.27
CA TYR A 47 -7.75 -13.62 15.18
C TYR A 47 -8.53 -13.84 16.49
N VAL A 48 -8.42 -15.03 17.09
CA VAL A 48 -9.11 -15.35 18.35
C VAL A 48 -8.59 -14.49 19.49
N VAL A 49 -7.26 -14.31 19.61
CA VAL A 49 -6.66 -13.44 20.62
C VAL A 49 -7.17 -12.02 20.46
N ASP A 50 -7.12 -11.45 19.26
CA ASP A 50 -7.58 -10.08 19.05
C ASP A 50 -9.08 -9.92 19.39
N VAL A 51 -9.94 -10.86 18.98
CA VAL A 51 -11.38 -10.81 19.29
C VAL A 51 -11.64 -10.92 20.79
N LEU A 52 -10.91 -11.80 21.49
CA LEU A 52 -11.06 -11.96 22.94
C LEU A 52 -10.52 -10.75 23.71
N THR A 53 -9.43 -10.13 23.23
CA THR A 53 -8.92 -8.87 23.79
C THR A 53 -9.94 -7.74 23.66
N ASP A 54 -10.56 -7.58 22.49
CA ASP A 54 -11.61 -6.57 22.30
C ASP A 54 -12.85 -6.88 23.16
N ALA A 55 -13.26 -8.15 23.24
CA ALA A 55 -14.38 -8.58 24.07
C ALA A 55 -14.12 -8.36 25.58
N GLN A 56 -12.88 -8.54 26.03
CA GLN A 56 -12.48 -8.23 27.40
C GLN A 56 -12.66 -6.74 27.71
N VAL A 57 -12.22 -5.85 26.81
CA VAL A 57 -12.41 -4.40 26.96
C VAL A 57 -13.89 -4.04 27.05
N TYR A 58 -14.76 -4.70 26.28
CA TYR A 58 -16.22 -4.49 26.36
C TYR A 58 -16.83 -5.00 27.66
N SER A 59 -16.40 -6.16 28.15
CA SER A 59 -16.82 -6.70 29.46
C SER A 59 -16.41 -5.77 30.61
N GLU A 60 -15.17 -5.27 30.58
CA GLU A 60 -14.65 -4.32 31.57
C GLU A 60 -15.41 -3.00 31.54
N HIS A 61 -15.72 -2.48 30.35
CA HIS A 61 -16.54 -1.27 30.19
C HIS A 61 -17.97 -1.46 30.71
N ALA A 62 -18.52 -2.68 30.62
CA ALA A 62 -19.81 -3.03 31.18
C ALA A 62 -19.77 -3.36 32.69
N GLY A 63 -18.59 -3.35 33.32
CA GLY A 63 -18.40 -3.69 34.73
C GLY A 63 -18.64 -5.17 35.06
N LYS A 64 -18.58 -6.05 34.06
CA LYS A 64 -18.78 -7.49 34.22
C LYS A 64 -17.46 -8.20 34.56
N ALA A 65 -17.54 -9.21 35.41
CA ALA A 65 -16.37 -10.00 35.83
C ALA A 65 -15.99 -11.12 34.83
N ALA A 66 -16.86 -11.44 33.88
CA ALA A 66 -16.66 -12.48 32.88
C ALA A 66 -17.19 -12.02 31.52
N ILE A 67 -16.56 -12.52 30.46
CA ILE A 67 -16.91 -12.22 29.06
C ILE A 67 -18.18 -12.99 28.69
N ASP A 68 -19.20 -12.28 28.23
CA ASP A 68 -20.45 -12.87 27.74
C ASP A 68 -20.43 -13.06 26.22
N SER A 69 -21.40 -13.85 25.70
CA SER A 69 -21.56 -14.03 24.25
C SER A 69 -21.83 -12.72 23.50
N ASP A 70 -22.43 -11.73 24.16
CA ASP A 70 -22.75 -10.45 23.53
C ASP A 70 -21.51 -9.57 23.38
N ASP A 71 -20.56 -9.66 24.31
CA ASP A 71 -19.27 -8.97 24.22
C ASP A 71 -18.45 -9.51 23.04
N VAL A 72 -18.46 -10.83 22.85
CA VAL A 72 -17.82 -11.49 21.69
C VAL A 72 -18.51 -11.13 20.37
N LYS A 73 -19.86 -11.09 20.32
CA LYS A 73 -20.59 -10.65 19.12
C LYS A 73 -20.24 -9.22 18.75
N LEU A 74 -20.17 -8.33 19.73
CA LEU A 74 -19.80 -6.93 19.52
C LEU A 74 -18.37 -6.80 19.00
N ALA A 75 -17.42 -7.54 19.56
CA ALA A 75 -16.02 -7.60 19.09
C ALA A 75 -15.90 -8.07 17.64
N ILE A 76 -16.64 -9.12 17.27
CA ILE A 76 -16.67 -9.60 15.89
C ILE A 76 -17.27 -8.56 14.96
N GLN A 77 -18.40 -7.94 15.32
CA GLN A 77 -19.04 -6.91 14.49
C GLN A 77 -18.13 -5.72 14.25
N SER A 78 -17.44 -5.26 15.30
CA SER A 78 -16.46 -4.18 15.21
C SER A 78 -15.36 -4.51 14.21
N LYS A 79 -14.75 -5.70 14.31
CA LYS A 79 -13.68 -6.14 13.38
C LYS A 79 -14.17 -6.36 11.95
N VAL A 80 -15.32 -7.01 11.76
CA VAL A 80 -15.81 -7.38 10.41
C VAL A 80 -16.07 -6.15 9.55
N ASN A 81 -16.51 -5.04 10.15
CA ASN A 81 -16.76 -3.78 9.45
C ASN A 81 -15.51 -3.17 8.82
N PHE A 82 -14.30 -3.46 9.34
CA PHE A 82 -13.05 -2.88 8.85
C PHE A 82 -12.15 -3.90 8.13
N SER A 83 -12.20 -5.18 8.52
CA SER A 83 -11.29 -6.20 7.99
C SER A 83 -11.80 -6.93 6.75
N PHE A 84 -13.12 -7.02 6.56
CA PHE A 84 -13.69 -7.72 5.41
C PHE A 84 -14.41 -6.74 4.50
N SER A 85 -13.96 -6.64 3.25
CA SER A 85 -14.75 -5.99 2.21
C SER A 85 -15.96 -6.87 1.92
N GLN A 86 -17.09 -6.53 2.54
CA GLN A 86 -18.36 -7.09 2.12
C GLN A 86 -18.62 -6.64 0.68
N PRO A 87 -19.06 -7.55 -0.22
CA PRO A 87 -19.42 -7.14 -1.56
C PRO A 87 -20.49 -6.04 -1.45
N PRO A 88 -20.32 -4.89 -2.14
CA PRO A 88 -21.26 -3.80 -2.05
C PRO A 88 -22.68 -4.30 -2.38
N PRO A 89 -23.71 -3.83 -1.65
CA PRO A 89 -25.08 -4.27 -1.89
C PRO A 89 -25.48 -3.96 -3.34
N ARG A 90 -26.27 -4.86 -3.93
CA ARG A 90 -26.70 -4.77 -5.34
C ARG A 90 -27.32 -3.43 -5.70
N GLU A 91 -28.05 -2.82 -4.77
CA GLU A 91 -28.70 -1.52 -4.96
C GLU A 91 -27.68 -0.40 -5.19
N VAL A 92 -26.60 -0.36 -4.39
CA VAL A 92 -25.51 0.61 -4.55
C VAL A 92 -24.82 0.41 -5.90
N LEU A 93 -24.55 -0.84 -6.30
CA LEU A 93 -23.98 -1.13 -7.62
C LEU A 93 -24.89 -0.70 -8.76
N LEU A 94 -26.21 -0.90 -8.64
CA LEU A 94 -27.17 -0.48 -9.65
C LEU A 94 -27.29 1.04 -9.73
N GLU A 95 -27.22 1.75 -8.63
CA GLU A 95 -27.21 3.22 -8.61
C GLU A 95 -25.93 3.76 -9.27
N LEU A 96 -24.76 3.22 -8.91
CA LEU A 96 -23.49 3.57 -9.53
C LEU A 96 -23.49 3.27 -11.04
N ALA A 97 -24.03 2.10 -11.43
CA ALA A 97 -24.18 1.72 -12.83
C ALA A 97 -25.12 2.69 -13.56
N ARG A 98 -26.27 3.06 -12.98
CA ARG A 98 -27.17 4.07 -13.56
C ARG A 98 -26.47 5.43 -13.70
N ASN A 99 -25.66 5.85 -12.73
CA ASN A 99 -24.90 7.10 -12.81
C ASN A 99 -23.87 7.08 -13.95
N ARG A 100 -23.08 6.00 -14.06
CA ARG A 100 -22.09 5.82 -15.14
C ARG A 100 -22.73 5.67 -16.53
N ASN A 101 -23.79 4.87 -16.63
CA ASN A 101 -24.46 4.56 -17.90
C ASN A 101 -25.29 5.73 -18.46
N LYS A 102 -25.47 6.83 -17.71
CA LYS A 102 -26.02 8.08 -18.23
C LYS A 102 -25.08 8.77 -19.22
N ILE A 103 -23.77 8.52 -19.11
CA ILE A 103 -22.77 9.09 -20.00
C ILE A 103 -22.83 8.30 -21.31
N PRO A 104 -23.23 8.92 -22.43
CA PRO A 104 -23.27 8.23 -23.71
C PRO A 104 -21.85 7.78 -24.09
N LEU A 105 -21.76 6.69 -24.84
CA LEU A 105 -20.48 6.20 -25.31
C LEU A 105 -19.77 7.28 -26.14
N PRO A 106 -18.44 7.42 -26.03
CA PRO A 106 -17.66 8.28 -26.91
C PRO A 106 -17.92 7.91 -28.36
N LYS A 107 -17.96 8.91 -29.26
CA LYS A 107 -18.06 8.66 -30.69
C LYS A 107 -16.88 7.76 -31.10
N SER A 108 -17.17 6.61 -31.70
CA SER A 108 -16.14 5.67 -32.15
C SER A 108 -15.11 6.41 -33.00
N ILE A 109 -13.83 6.33 -32.60
CA ILE A 109 -12.73 6.81 -33.44
C ILE A 109 -12.66 5.83 -34.61
N ALA A 110 -13.27 6.22 -35.72
CA ALA A 110 -13.40 5.40 -36.91
C ALA A 110 -12.03 5.28 -37.60
N GLY A 111 -11.24 4.29 -37.20
CA GLY A 111 -10.01 3.91 -37.86
C GLY A 111 -9.71 2.43 -37.61
N PRO A 112 -9.07 1.73 -38.57
CA PRO A 112 -8.55 0.40 -38.32
C PRO A 112 -7.37 0.51 -37.33
N GLY A 113 -7.62 0.19 -36.06
CA GLY A 113 -6.58 0.21 -35.04
C GLY A 113 -7.12 0.30 -33.62
N ILE A 114 -6.23 0.14 -32.65
CA ILE A 114 -6.53 0.34 -31.23
C ILE A 114 -6.33 1.84 -30.94
N PRO A 115 -7.37 2.60 -30.55
CA PRO A 115 -7.20 4.00 -30.20
C PRO A 115 -6.37 4.10 -28.92
N LEU A 116 -5.20 4.73 -29.02
CA LEU A 116 -4.40 5.07 -27.85
C LEU A 116 -4.96 6.34 -27.20
N PRO A 117 -4.85 6.49 -25.87
CA PRO A 117 -5.03 7.77 -25.20
C PRO A 117 -4.12 8.86 -25.79
N PRO A 118 -4.34 10.15 -25.48
CA PRO A 118 -3.40 11.21 -25.82
C PRO A 118 -1.98 10.86 -25.38
N GLU A 119 -0.97 11.36 -26.11
CA GLU A 119 0.45 11.06 -25.84
C GLU A 119 0.85 11.40 -24.39
N GLN A 120 0.26 12.44 -23.81
CA GLN A 120 0.47 12.87 -22.43
C GLN A 120 -0.01 11.83 -21.39
N ASP A 121 -1.04 11.07 -21.73
CA ASP A 121 -1.62 10.01 -20.90
C ASP A 121 -1.06 8.62 -21.27
N THR A 122 -0.09 8.58 -22.18
CA THR A 122 0.51 7.34 -22.67
C THR A 122 1.88 7.09 -22.02
N LEU A 123 2.04 5.92 -21.38
CA LEU A 123 3.28 5.51 -20.70
C LEU A 123 4.33 4.92 -21.66
N ILE A 124 4.55 5.55 -22.81
CA ILE A 124 5.55 5.13 -23.82
C ILE A 124 6.85 5.94 -23.74
N LEU A 125 6.81 7.11 -23.11
CA LEU A 125 7.98 7.96 -22.97
C LEU A 125 8.86 7.50 -21.80
N PRO A 126 10.19 7.64 -21.90
CA PRO A 126 11.09 7.36 -20.79
C PRO A 126 10.70 8.24 -19.59
N ASN A 127 10.24 7.60 -18.51
CA ASN A 127 9.94 8.25 -17.23
C ASN A 127 11.16 8.30 -16.29
N TYR A 128 12.35 7.95 -16.80
CA TYR A 128 13.61 7.94 -16.09
C TYR A 128 14.65 8.79 -16.81
N GLN A 129 15.48 9.50 -16.05
CA GLN A 129 16.68 10.16 -16.56
C GLN A 129 17.89 9.42 -16.00
N VAL A 130 18.75 8.90 -16.88
CA VAL A 130 20.04 8.37 -16.46
C VAL A 130 20.95 9.56 -16.21
N ALA A 131 21.29 9.81 -14.95
CA ALA A 131 22.29 10.80 -14.59
C ALA A 131 23.67 10.28 -15.05
N ILE A 132 24.08 10.67 -16.26
CA ILE A 132 25.44 10.39 -16.74
C ILE A 132 26.35 11.47 -16.11
N PRO A 133 27.27 11.12 -15.21
CA PRO A 133 28.23 12.08 -14.68
C PRO A 133 29.11 12.54 -15.84
N LYS A 134 28.97 13.81 -16.25
CA LYS A 134 29.91 14.42 -17.19
C LYS A 134 31.25 14.54 -16.47
N LYS A 135 32.19 13.64 -16.75
CA LYS A 135 33.58 13.79 -16.34
C LYS A 135 34.13 15.01 -17.08
N GLN A 136 34.17 16.16 -16.41
CA GLN A 136 34.88 17.33 -16.93
C GLN A 136 36.36 16.93 -17.07
N PRO A 137 37.00 17.13 -18.23
CA PRO A 137 38.45 16.98 -18.32
C PRO A 137 39.08 18.06 -17.45
N ALA A 138 39.90 17.65 -16.49
CA ALA A 138 40.66 18.54 -15.64
C ALA A 138 41.50 19.48 -16.50
N GLN A 139 41.15 20.76 -16.54
CA GLN A 139 42.03 21.79 -17.09
C GLN A 139 43.16 22.02 -16.09
N ALA A 140 44.38 21.87 -16.61
CA ALA A 140 45.62 22.10 -15.90
C ALA A 140 45.63 23.50 -15.27
N VAL A 141 45.90 23.52 -13.96
CA VAL A 141 46.29 24.71 -13.22
C VAL A 141 47.63 25.19 -13.77
N GLU A 142 47.65 26.35 -14.42
CA GLU A 142 48.87 27.13 -14.64
C GLU A 142 49.02 28.10 -13.45
N GLU A 143 50.19 28.04 -12.84
CA GLU A 143 50.63 28.86 -11.70
C GLU A 143 50.91 30.30 -12.17
N THR A 144 50.47 31.30 -11.42
CA THR A 144 51.15 32.60 -11.31
C THR A 144 50.75 33.24 -9.97
N GLU A 145 51.77 33.72 -9.26
CA GLU A 145 51.79 34.12 -7.86
C GLU A 145 51.55 35.65 -7.66
N GLU A 146 51.38 36.04 -6.39
CA GLU A 146 51.53 37.39 -5.75
C GLU A 146 50.32 38.35 -5.92
N ASP A 147 49.81 39.10 -4.93
CA ASP A 147 50.44 39.80 -3.79
C ASP A 147 49.37 40.25 -2.74
N ASP A 148 49.84 40.81 -1.62
CA ASP A 148 49.38 40.81 -0.23
C ASP A 148 48.31 41.84 0.24
N ASP A 149 47.70 41.46 1.39
CA ASP A 149 47.00 42.12 2.51
C ASP A 149 46.37 43.54 2.48
N SER A 150 45.16 43.64 3.07
CA SER A 150 44.74 44.72 4.02
C SER A 150 43.39 44.40 4.70
N ALA A 151 43.39 44.31 6.05
CA ALA A 151 42.23 44.26 6.97
C ALA A 151 41.44 45.61 7.01
N ASP A 152 40.16 45.76 7.42
CA ASP A 152 39.46 45.44 8.69
C ASP A 152 37.92 45.83 8.58
N PRO A 153 37.01 45.74 9.62
CA PRO A 153 35.69 45.11 9.47
C PRO A 153 34.42 45.94 9.86
N ASN A 154 33.24 45.28 9.74
CA ASN A 154 32.00 45.39 10.54
C ASN A 154 30.85 46.37 10.13
N SER A 155 29.61 45.85 9.93
CA SER A 155 28.42 46.07 10.79
C SER A 155 27.09 45.61 10.15
N SER A 156 26.26 44.98 10.97
CA SER A 156 24.93 44.37 10.75
C SER A 156 23.80 45.31 10.32
N GLN A 157 22.71 44.76 9.73
CA GLN A 157 21.30 44.96 10.14
C GLN A 157 20.28 44.17 9.28
N GLU A 158 19.30 43.54 9.96
CA GLU A 158 18.10 42.88 9.40
C GLU A 158 17.06 43.88 8.85
N PRO A 159 15.99 43.41 8.15
CA PRO A 159 14.66 43.47 8.80
C PRO A 159 13.65 42.34 8.48
N LYS A 160 12.61 42.30 9.34
CA LYS A 160 11.38 41.49 9.44
C LYS A 160 10.21 41.92 8.51
N THR A 161 9.10 41.15 8.57
CA THR A 161 7.63 41.42 8.34
C THR A 161 7.01 40.85 7.04
N ASP A 162 5.80 40.27 6.94
CA ASP A 162 4.75 39.70 7.85
C ASP A 162 3.67 38.98 6.98
N ALA A 163 3.25 37.75 7.37
CA ALA A 163 1.95 37.01 7.21
C ALA A 163 1.08 37.00 5.87
N PRO A 164 -0.11 36.33 5.80
CA PRO A 164 -0.24 34.95 5.26
C PRO A 164 -1.34 34.69 4.16
N GLN A 165 -1.03 33.74 3.25
CA GLN A 165 -1.79 32.54 2.85
C GLN A 165 -3.25 32.60 2.29
N GLN A 166 -3.42 32.22 1.01
CA GLN A 166 -4.60 31.47 0.49
C GLN A 166 -4.15 30.38 -0.51
N HIS A 167 -4.68 29.16 -0.32
CA HIS A 167 -4.27 27.90 -0.94
C HIS A 167 -4.84 27.66 -2.35
N THR A 168 -4.01 27.09 -3.23
CA THR A 168 -4.40 26.26 -4.40
C THR A 168 -3.55 24.99 -4.43
N PRO A 169 -4.06 23.83 -4.90
CA PRO A 169 -3.38 22.54 -4.79
C PRO A 169 -2.13 22.48 -5.67
N GLN A 170 -1.05 22.02 -5.06
CA GLN A 170 0.32 22.09 -5.54
C GLN A 170 0.57 21.07 -6.66
N ARG A 171 0.58 21.53 -7.92
CA ARG A 171 1.24 20.82 -9.02
C ARG A 171 2.74 20.82 -8.69
N VAL A 172 3.28 19.67 -8.28
CA VAL A 172 4.71 19.52 -7.99
C VAL A 172 5.46 19.44 -9.32
N SER A 173 5.73 20.59 -9.91
CA SER A 173 6.67 20.76 -11.01
C SER A 173 7.91 21.46 -10.47
N PHE A 174 9.07 20.82 -10.59
CA PHE A 174 10.35 21.44 -10.27
C PHE A 174 10.82 22.30 -11.47
N PRO A 175 11.05 23.61 -11.31
CA PRO A 175 11.82 24.43 -12.23
C PRO A 175 13.32 24.18 -11.97
N LEU A 176 14.35 24.45 -12.78
CA LEU A 176 14.70 25.33 -13.91
C LEU A 176 16.16 24.88 -14.27
N THR A 177 16.77 25.13 -15.43
CA THR A 177 17.11 26.42 -16.05
C THR A 177 17.52 26.20 -17.52
N LYS A 178 17.43 27.27 -18.31
CA LYS A 178 17.56 27.31 -19.77
C LYS A 178 18.99 27.02 -20.27
N ARG A 179 19.02 26.31 -21.40
CA ARG A 179 20.08 26.28 -22.42
C ARG A 179 20.62 27.68 -22.75
N THR A 180 21.92 27.77 -23.04
CA THR A 180 22.44 28.74 -24.01
C THR A 180 23.33 28.04 -25.03
N LYS A 181 22.92 28.20 -26.29
CA LYS A 181 23.54 27.99 -27.62
C LYS A 181 24.53 26.83 -27.79
#